data_AF-A0A9X1MJ66-F1
#
_entry.id   AF-A0A9X1MJ66-F1
#
_cell.length_a   1.000
_cell.length_b   1.000
_cell.length_c   1.000
_cell.angle_alpha   90.00
_cell.angle_beta   90.00
_cell.angle_gamma   90.00
#
_symmetry.space_group_name_H-M   'P 1'
#
loop_
_entity.id
_entity.type
_entity.pdbx_description
1 polymer ?
#
loop_
_entity_poly.entity_id
_entity_poly.type
_entity_poly.pdbx_seq_one_letter_code
_entity_poly.pdbx_strand_id
1 'polypeptide(L)'
;MHVLKRASLLLFCLVPFLAPRPLVAAPNPWMSDIGEEEYGRTGEYPRTLEFTRAETHGRGILLSGGYRPVENLQISAAKADEDGPYFEMLFHSARDWDPQDLRFSSYGADFRVHSGDVIPHYDHLLRVEFQGEKFQMKRLPTDDKAVQALTPSVGSRVIAKHDVHATMFHQPPKGYAKSPRGGTEYDEVSILEFADNPKRVKLLRYPTYGPNKGVTQTKVVQEGDIYRGVNGSARVRKIVVPQTIEGIGRVGGWIEFEPVKPATGAE
;
A
#
# COMPACT_ATOMS: atom_id res chain seq x y z
N MET A 1 -26.34 -29.59 -70.02
CA MET A 1 -26.81 -28.28 -70.51
C MET A 1 -27.02 -27.37 -69.31
N HIS A 2 -26.40 -26.18 -69.38
CA HIS A 2 -26.83 -24.89 -68.85
C HIS A 2 -27.56 -24.85 -67.49
N VAL A 3 -26.97 -24.32 -66.41
CA VAL A 3 -26.53 -22.93 -66.13
C VAL A 3 -27.46 -22.25 -65.11
N LEU A 4 -26.81 -21.80 -64.03
CA LEU A 4 -27.07 -20.59 -63.22
C LEU A 4 -28.02 -20.60 -62.00
N LYS A 5 -27.43 -19.99 -60.97
CA LYS A 5 -27.97 -19.05 -59.98
C LYS A 5 -28.78 -19.63 -58.83
N ARG A 6 -28.09 -19.84 -57.69
CA ARG A 6 -28.63 -19.39 -56.41
C ARG A 6 -27.64 -18.51 -55.68
N ALA A 7 -28.17 -17.39 -55.26
CA ALA A 7 -27.48 -16.19 -54.82
C ALA A 7 -26.84 -16.37 -53.45
N SER A 8 -25.62 -15.84 -53.33
CA SER A 8 -25.00 -15.49 -52.06
C SER A 8 -25.83 -14.40 -51.40
N LEU A 9 -26.53 -14.72 -50.31
CA LEU A 9 -27.01 -13.73 -49.36
C LEU A 9 -26.09 -13.77 -48.13
N LEU A 10 -25.12 -12.86 -48.12
CA LEU A 10 -24.31 -12.54 -46.95
C LEU A 10 -25.24 -11.93 -45.88
N LEU A 11 -25.62 -12.74 -44.90
CA LEU A 11 -26.24 -12.24 -43.67
C LEU A 11 -25.10 -11.79 -42.75
N PHE A 12 -24.67 -10.54 -42.89
CA PHE A 12 -23.85 -9.88 -41.88
C PHE A 12 -24.72 -9.68 -40.63
N CYS A 13 -24.57 -10.58 -39.65
CA CYS A 13 -25.04 -10.32 -38.30
C CYS A 13 -24.26 -9.11 -37.76
N LEU A 14 -24.89 -7.94 -37.79
CA LEU A 14 -24.54 -6.80 -36.96
C LEU A 14 -24.69 -7.22 -35.49
N VAL A 15 -23.62 -7.74 -34.90
CA VAL A 15 -23.51 -7.81 -33.44
C VAL A 15 -23.26 -6.38 -32.98
N PRO A 16 -24.16 -5.75 -32.21
CA PRO A 16 -23.85 -4.47 -31.61
C PRO A 16 -22.63 -4.68 -30.72
N PHE A 17 -21.55 -3.96 -31.02
CA PHE A 17 -20.44 -3.74 -30.10
C PHE A 17 -21.02 -3.04 -28.87
N LEU A 18 -21.52 -3.82 -27.92
CA LEU A 18 -21.68 -3.39 -26.55
C LEU A 18 -20.26 -3.11 -26.06
N ALA A 19 -19.92 -1.83 -25.97
CA ALA A 19 -18.76 -1.40 -25.22
C ALA A 19 -18.77 -2.13 -23.87
N PRO A 20 -17.65 -2.72 -23.42
CA PRO A 20 -17.62 -3.37 -22.11
C PRO A 20 -18.06 -2.33 -21.10
N ARG A 21 -19.22 -2.58 -20.46
CA ARG A 21 -19.59 -1.83 -19.27
C ARG A 21 -18.42 -1.97 -18.30
N PRO A 22 -17.94 -0.87 -17.68
CA PRO A 22 -16.97 -1.02 -16.61
C PRO A 22 -17.58 -2.00 -15.60
N LEU A 23 -16.84 -3.07 -15.30
CA LEU A 23 -17.17 -3.97 -14.21
C LEU A 23 -17.14 -3.12 -12.94
N VAL A 24 -18.30 -2.59 -12.55
CA VAL A 24 -18.55 -2.19 -11.18
C VAL A 24 -18.56 -3.52 -10.43
N ALA A 25 -17.46 -3.82 -9.75
CA ALA A 25 -17.38 -4.99 -8.89
C ALA A 25 -18.59 -4.93 -7.94
N ALA A 26 -19.40 -6.00 -7.92
CA ALA A 26 -20.49 -6.08 -6.97
C ALA A 26 -19.91 -5.95 -5.55
N PRO A 27 -20.51 -5.13 -4.66
CA PRO A 27 -20.01 -4.98 -3.30
C PRO A 27 -19.96 -6.35 -2.63
N ASN A 28 -18.84 -6.66 -1.99
CA ASN A 28 -18.66 -7.93 -1.31
C ASN A 28 -19.59 -7.96 -0.08
N PRO A 29 -20.53 -8.92 0.03
CA PRO A 29 -21.56 -8.93 1.07
C PRO A 29 -21.02 -9.10 2.50
N TRP A 30 -19.71 -9.31 2.65
CA TRP A 30 -19.03 -9.40 3.94
C TRP A 30 -18.29 -8.13 4.35
N MET A 31 -18.30 -7.04 3.56
CA MET A 31 -17.58 -5.79 3.87
C MET A 31 -18.53 -4.66 4.28
N SER A 32 -18.05 -3.69 5.05
CA SER A 32 -18.75 -2.44 5.32
C SER A 32 -18.19 -1.28 4.48
N ASP A 33 -19.08 -0.54 3.82
CA ASP A 33 -18.75 0.58 2.92
C ASP A 33 -18.53 1.90 3.68
N ILE A 34 -17.77 1.85 4.77
CA ILE A 34 -17.56 3.02 5.65
C ILE A 34 -16.66 4.03 4.92
N GLY A 35 -17.27 5.12 4.45
CA GLY A 35 -16.60 6.20 3.72
C GLY A 35 -17.07 6.36 2.27
N GLU A 36 -17.73 5.36 1.67
CA GLU A 36 -18.32 5.49 0.33
C GLU A 36 -19.60 6.31 0.34
N GLU A 37 -20.45 6.13 1.36
CA GLU A 37 -21.70 6.91 1.48
C GLU A 37 -21.44 8.40 1.67
N GLU A 38 -20.43 8.76 2.47
CA GLU A 38 -20.09 10.15 2.75
C GLU A 38 -19.40 10.79 1.54
N TYR A 39 -18.44 10.09 0.91
CA TYR A 39 -17.84 10.52 -0.35
C TYR A 39 -18.85 10.67 -1.48
N GLY A 40 -19.80 9.74 -1.61
CA GLY A 40 -20.88 9.81 -2.61
C GLY A 40 -21.77 11.05 -2.44
N ARG A 41 -21.83 11.62 -1.23
CA ARG A 41 -22.59 12.83 -0.92
C ARG A 41 -21.78 14.12 -1.07
N THR A 42 -20.52 14.13 -0.66
CA THR A 42 -19.70 15.35 -0.56
C THR A 42 -18.68 15.49 -1.70
N GLY A 43 -18.32 14.39 -2.37
CA GLY A 43 -17.16 14.32 -3.25
C GLY A 43 -15.81 14.39 -2.50
N GLU A 44 -15.84 14.39 -1.17
CA GLU A 44 -14.68 14.49 -0.28
C GLU A 44 -14.67 13.33 0.70
N TYR A 45 -13.52 12.68 0.87
CA TYR A 45 -13.41 11.65 1.90
C TYR A 45 -13.36 12.24 3.29
N PRO A 46 -14.01 11.60 4.27
CA PRO A 46 -14.09 12.13 5.62
C PRO A 46 -12.69 12.25 6.23
N ARG A 47 -12.47 13.34 6.95
CA ARG A 47 -11.21 13.58 7.67
C ARG A 47 -11.04 12.64 8.86
N THR A 48 -12.13 12.06 9.35
CA THR A 48 -12.14 11.11 10.44
C THR A 48 -12.99 9.92 10.03
N LEU A 49 -12.42 8.73 10.14
CA LEU A 49 -13.12 7.47 9.99
C LEU A 49 -13.34 6.89 11.38
N GLU A 50 -14.59 6.63 11.75
CA GLU A 50 -14.97 6.01 13.02
C GLU A 50 -15.72 4.71 12.75
N PHE A 51 -15.38 3.67 13.49
CA PHE A 51 -16.10 2.40 13.45
C PHE A 51 -15.93 1.63 14.76
N THR A 52 -16.77 0.61 14.96
CA THR A 52 -16.64 -0.30 16.09
C THR A 52 -15.64 -1.40 15.76
N ARG A 53 -14.87 -1.84 16.76
CA ARG A 53 -13.88 -2.92 16.57
C ARG A 53 -14.52 -4.22 16.11
N ALA A 54 -15.75 -4.51 16.51
CA ALA A 54 -16.46 -5.71 16.05
C ALA A 54 -16.66 -5.73 14.52
N GLU A 55 -16.75 -4.57 13.87
CA GLU A 55 -16.92 -4.47 12.41
C GLU A 55 -15.64 -4.82 11.63
N THR A 56 -14.45 -4.62 12.23
CA THR A 56 -13.18 -4.97 11.57
C THR A 56 -12.83 -6.44 11.66
N HIS A 57 -13.30 -7.12 12.71
CA HIS A 57 -12.97 -8.52 12.96
C HIS A 57 -13.61 -9.44 11.90
N GLY A 58 -12.84 -9.80 10.88
CA GLY A 58 -13.17 -10.83 9.88
C GLY A 58 -13.90 -10.35 8.62
N ARG A 59 -14.33 -9.09 8.59
CA ARG A 59 -15.07 -8.49 7.45
C ARG A 59 -14.21 -7.49 6.67
N GLY A 60 -13.39 -6.75 7.40
CA GLY A 60 -12.57 -5.67 6.86
C GLY A 60 -13.40 -4.47 6.40
N ILE A 61 -12.80 -3.29 6.42
CA ILE A 61 -13.46 -2.02 6.12
C ILE A 61 -12.91 -1.46 4.83
N LEU A 62 -13.78 -1.08 3.89
CA LEU A 62 -13.32 -0.47 2.64
C LEU A 62 -12.94 1.00 2.88
N LEU A 63 -11.65 1.29 2.86
CA LEU A 63 -11.07 2.62 2.98
C LEU A 63 -10.85 3.30 1.63
N SER A 64 -10.79 4.62 1.69
CA SER A 64 -10.49 5.49 0.57
C SER A 64 -9.03 5.85 0.42
N GLY A 65 -8.45 5.53 -0.72
CA GLY A 65 -7.09 5.92 -1.09
C GLY A 65 -7.10 7.27 -1.81
N GLY A 66 -7.56 8.32 -1.14
CA GLY A 66 -7.63 9.67 -1.70
C GLY A 66 -8.70 9.84 -2.79
N TYR A 67 -8.47 9.34 -4.00
CA TYR A 67 -9.34 9.64 -5.16
C TYR A 67 -10.35 8.54 -5.51
N ARG A 68 -10.26 7.36 -4.89
CA ARG A 68 -11.19 6.22 -5.06
C ARG A 68 -11.22 5.36 -3.78
N PRO A 69 -12.27 4.54 -3.57
CA PRO A 69 -12.26 3.49 -2.55
C PRO A 69 -11.41 2.35 -3.10
N VAL A 70 -10.36 1.96 -2.37
CA VAL A 70 -9.32 1.09 -2.93
C VAL A 70 -8.77 0.05 -1.99
N GLU A 71 -9.12 0.02 -0.70
CA GLU A 71 -8.45 -0.89 0.23
C GLU A 71 -9.35 -1.48 1.32
N ASN A 72 -9.17 -2.75 1.64
CA ASN A 72 -9.78 -3.40 2.79
C ASN A 72 -8.83 -3.31 4.00
N LEU A 73 -9.27 -2.65 5.07
CA LEU A 73 -8.59 -2.62 6.35
C LEU A 73 -9.12 -3.70 7.28
N GLN A 74 -8.24 -4.57 7.75
CA GLN A 74 -8.52 -5.49 8.86
C GLN A 74 -7.76 -5.05 10.10
N ILE A 75 -8.35 -5.24 11.28
CA ILE A 75 -7.69 -4.95 12.55
C ILE A 75 -7.76 -6.21 13.41
N SER A 76 -6.61 -6.62 13.94
CA SER A 76 -6.51 -7.79 14.82
C SER A 76 -7.19 -7.55 16.17
N ALA A 77 -7.36 -8.63 16.93
CA ALA A 77 -7.58 -8.50 18.37
C ALA A 77 -6.40 -7.74 19.03
N ALA A 78 -6.69 -7.05 20.13
CA ALA A 78 -5.66 -6.38 20.92
C ALA A 78 -4.61 -7.39 21.42
N LYS A 79 -3.35 -7.05 21.21
CA LYS A 79 -2.17 -7.72 21.76
C LYS A 79 -1.46 -6.76 22.71
N ALA A 80 -0.40 -7.20 23.38
CA ALA A 80 0.36 -6.35 24.29
C ALA A 80 1.86 -6.54 24.06
N ASP A 81 2.59 -5.43 24.12
CA ASP A 81 4.04 -5.39 24.24
C ASP A 81 4.47 -4.44 25.36
N GLU A 82 5.76 -4.10 25.41
CA GLU A 82 6.33 -3.23 26.45
C GLU A 82 5.75 -1.81 26.46
N ASP A 83 5.21 -1.35 25.33
CA ASP A 83 4.60 -0.03 25.18
C ASP A 83 3.07 -0.05 25.46
N GLY A 84 2.52 -1.22 25.80
CA GLY A 84 1.12 -1.41 26.15
C GLY A 84 0.31 -2.15 25.08
N PRO A 85 -1.03 -1.98 25.08
CA PRO A 85 -1.89 -2.64 24.09
C PRO A 85 -1.64 -2.12 22.68
N TYR A 86 -1.43 -3.04 21.74
CA TYR A 86 -1.28 -2.74 20.32
C TYR A 86 -2.25 -3.56 19.47
N PHE A 87 -2.44 -3.11 18.24
CA PHE A 87 -3.25 -3.78 17.22
C PHE A 87 -2.43 -3.93 15.94
N GLU A 88 -2.65 -5.02 15.22
CA GLU A 88 -2.14 -5.18 13.85
C GLU A 88 -3.21 -4.67 12.89
N MET A 89 -2.84 -3.75 12.01
CA MET A 89 -3.70 -3.15 11.00
C MET A 89 -3.22 -3.54 9.61
N LEU A 90 -4.03 -4.32 8.92
CA LEU A 90 -3.71 -4.88 7.62
C LEU A 90 -4.52 -4.19 6.52
N PHE A 91 -3.85 -3.44 5.67
CA PHE A 91 -4.40 -2.75 4.51
C PHE A 91 -4.19 -3.61 3.26
N HIS A 92 -5.24 -4.28 2.80
CA HIS A 92 -5.24 -5.01 1.54
C HIS A 92 -5.69 -4.10 0.40
N SER A 93 -4.93 -4.05 -0.69
CA SER A 93 -5.41 -3.39 -1.90
C SER A 93 -6.62 -4.14 -2.47
N ALA A 94 -7.73 -3.43 -2.61
CA ALA A 94 -8.98 -3.88 -3.22
C ALA A 94 -9.05 -3.58 -4.74
N ARG A 95 -8.04 -2.91 -5.33
CA ARG A 95 -7.97 -2.65 -6.79
C ARG A 95 -6.65 -3.09 -7.41
N ASP A 96 -6.70 -3.31 -8.71
CA ASP A 96 -5.54 -3.49 -9.59
C ASP A 96 -4.77 -2.17 -9.71
N TRP A 97 -3.78 -1.99 -8.85
CA TRP A 97 -2.72 -1.02 -9.12
C TRP A 97 -1.91 -1.47 -10.34
N ASP A 98 -1.24 -0.53 -10.99
CA ASP A 98 -0.22 -0.92 -11.96
C ASP A 98 0.81 -1.81 -11.23
N PRO A 99 1.05 -3.05 -11.69
CA PRO A 99 2.09 -3.91 -11.13
C PRO A 99 3.48 -3.28 -11.10
N GLN A 100 3.72 -2.17 -11.80
CA GLN A 100 4.98 -1.41 -11.79
C GLN A 100 5.02 -0.28 -10.77
N ASP A 101 3.91 0.04 -10.11
CA ASP A 101 3.87 1.02 -9.05
C ASP A 101 4.58 0.47 -7.80
N LEU A 102 5.56 1.21 -7.28
CA LEU A 102 6.31 0.80 -6.09
C LEU A 102 5.42 0.70 -4.85
N ARG A 103 4.26 1.34 -4.84
CA ARG A 103 3.30 1.29 -3.73
C ARG A 103 2.55 -0.03 -3.64
N PHE A 104 2.43 -0.77 -4.74
CA PHE A 104 1.69 -2.02 -4.78
C PHE A 104 2.37 -3.10 -3.92
N SER A 105 1.57 -3.81 -3.13
CA SER A 105 1.97 -5.03 -2.43
C SER A 105 0.88 -6.09 -2.52
N SER A 106 1.28 -7.36 -2.71
CA SER A 106 0.39 -8.52 -2.74
C SER A 106 -0.04 -9.03 -1.36
N TYR A 107 0.68 -8.66 -0.29
CA TYR A 107 0.33 -9.05 1.08
C TYR A 107 -0.43 -7.97 1.85
N GLY A 108 -0.55 -6.75 1.29
CA GLY A 108 -1.06 -5.59 2.01
C GLY A 108 0.03 -4.91 2.85
N ALA A 109 -0.27 -3.76 3.44
CA ALA A 109 0.60 -3.12 4.43
C ALA A 109 0.11 -3.49 5.83
N ASP A 110 0.98 -4.01 6.70
CA ASP A 110 0.62 -4.47 8.04
C ASP A 110 1.34 -3.61 9.09
N PHE A 111 0.59 -2.81 9.83
CA PHE A 111 1.15 -1.94 10.86
C PHE A 111 0.83 -2.48 12.25
N ARG A 112 1.86 -2.63 13.08
CA ARG A 112 1.66 -2.59 14.54
C ARG A 112 1.43 -1.15 14.99
N VAL A 113 0.30 -0.89 15.64
CA VAL A 113 -0.06 0.44 16.15
C VAL A 113 -0.59 0.41 17.58
N HIS A 114 -0.30 1.46 18.34
CA HIS A 114 -0.95 1.79 19.61
C HIS A 114 -1.82 3.05 19.44
N SER A 115 -2.63 3.35 20.45
CA SER A 115 -3.40 4.62 20.47
C SER A 115 -2.46 5.82 20.48
N GLY A 116 -2.76 6.82 19.65
CA GLY A 116 -1.94 8.03 19.47
C GLY A 116 -0.84 7.89 18.42
N ASP A 117 -0.68 6.73 17.79
CA ASP A 117 0.29 6.55 16.72
C ASP A 117 -0.11 7.29 15.45
N VAL A 118 0.90 7.82 14.78
CA VAL A 118 0.81 8.46 13.47
C VAL A 118 1.47 7.55 12.46
N ILE A 119 0.65 6.99 11.56
CA ILE A 119 1.11 6.12 10.48
C ILE A 119 1.08 6.84 9.14
N PRO A 120 2.10 6.63 8.29
CA PRO A 120 2.07 7.07 6.92
C PRO A 120 1.14 6.17 6.12
N HIS A 121 0.20 6.76 5.39
CA HIS A 121 -0.66 6.04 4.47
C HIS A 121 -0.72 6.83 3.17
N TYR A 122 -0.16 6.28 2.09
CA TYR A 122 0.02 7.00 0.83
C TYR A 122 0.69 8.37 1.00
N ASP A 123 0.01 9.43 0.57
CA ASP A 123 0.43 10.83 0.59
C ASP A 123 -0.18 11.61 1.76
N HIS A 124 -0.56 10.92 2.83
CA HIS A 124 -1.13 11.51 4.03
C HIS A 124 -0.68 10.78 5.29
N LEU A 125 -0.97 11.40 6.44
CA LEU A 125 -0.73 10.83 7.76
C LEU A 125 -2.06 10.58 8.47
N LEU A 126 -2.19 9.41 9.06
CA LEU A 126 -3.34 9.01 9.86
C LEU A 126 -2.91 8.89 11.31
N ARG A 127 -3.62 9.57 12.21
CA ARG A 127 -3.52 9.34 13.65
C ARG A 127 -4.55 8.31 14.06
N VAL A 128 -4.09 7.27 14.74
CA VAL A 128 -4.93 6.17 15.22
C VAL A 128 -5.33 6.42 16.67
N GLU A 129 -6.60 6.22 17.00
CA GLU A 129 -7.12 6.33 18.37
C GLU A 129 -8.05 5.17 18.71
N PHE A 130 -7.83 4.60 19.90
CA PHE A 130 -8.65 3.54 20.48
C PHE A 130 -9.36 4.07 21.72
N GLN A 131 -10.70 4.01 21.72
CA GLN A 131 -11.54 4.44 22.84
C GLN A 131 -12.54 3.34 23.20
N GLY A 132 -12.11 2.41 24.05
CA GLY A 132 -12.90 1.21 24.37
C GLY A 132 -13.09 0.33 23.12
N GLU A 133 -14.34 0.13 22.72
CA GLU A 133 -14.67 -0.62 21.49
C GLU A 133 -14.65 0.26 20.22
N LYS A 134 -14.47 1.58 20.37
CA LYS A 134 -14.40 2.49 19.22
C LYS A 134 -12.99 2.61 18.71
N PHE A 135 -12.89 2.62 17.40
CA PHE A 135 -11.67 2.90 16.67
C PHE A 135 -11.88 4.14 15.80
N GLN A 136 -10.90 5.04 15.83
CA GLN A 136 -10.88 6.22 14.99
C GLN A 136 -9.54 6.33 14.25
N MET A 137 -9.61 6.63 12.96
CA MET A 137 -8.49 7.13 12.18
C MET A 137 -8.77 8.56 11.76
N LYS A 138 -7.90 9.48 12.19
CA LYS A 138 -8.00 10.89 11.85
C LYS A 138 -6.88 11.26 10.88
N ARG A 139 -7.25 11.73 9.69
CA ARG A 139 -6.31 12.35 8.76
C ARG A 139 -5.79 13.65 9.36
N LEU A 140 -4.46 13.77 9.44
CA LEU A 140 -3.82 14.97 9.96
C LEU A 140 -3.91 16.13 8.94
N PRO A 141 -4.05 17.37 9.43
CA PRO A 141 -4.18 18.56 8.60
C PRO A 141 -2.91 18.80 7.75
N THR A 142 -3.07 18.93 6.43
CA THR A 142 -1.95 19.13 5.50
C THR A 142 -1.42 20.55 5.48
N ASP A 143 -2.05 21.50 6.16
CA ASP A 143 -1.63 22.90 6.33
C ASP A 143 -0.67 23.11 7.52
N ASP A 144 -0.56 22.12 8.41
CA ASP A 144 0.43 22.12 9.49
C ASP A 144 1.84 21.82 8.95
N LYS A 145 2.83 22.66 9.27
CA LYS A 145 4.21 22.52 8.78
C LYS A 145 4.90 21.26 9.25
N ALA A 146 4.67 20.84 10.49
CA ALA A 146 5.25 19.62 11.04
C ALA A 146 4.62 18.39 10.37
N VAL A 147 3.31 18.41 10.10
CA VAL A 147 2.63 17.38 9.30
C VAL A 147 3.21 17.34 7.89
N GLN A 148 3.29 18.47 7.18
CA GLN A 148 3.88 18.55 5.83
C GLN A 148 5.30 17.99 5.77
N ALA A 149 6.12 18.31 6.78
CA ALA A 149 7.49 17.85 6.87
C ALA A 149 7.60 16.34 7.10
N LEU A 150 6.53 15.64 7.44
CA LEU A 150 6.47 14.19 7.66
C LEU A 150 5.75 13.46 6.52
N THR A 151 4.70 14.06 5.96
CA THR A 151 3.86 13.51 4.90
C THR A 151 4.69 12.94 3.74
N PRO A 152 4.45 11.67 3.33
CA PRO A 152 5.13 11.08 2.18
C PRO A 152 4.68 11.71 0.87
N SER A 153 5.50 11.58 -0.15
CA SER A 153 5.22 12.15 -1.46
C SER A 153 4.27 11.26 -2.26
N VAL A 154 3.45 11.89 -3.10
CA VAL A 154 2.59 11.18 -4.05
C VAL A 154 3.47 10.27 -4.94
N GLY A 155 3.16 8.97 -4.96
CA GLY A 155 3.91 7.98 -5.74
C GLY A 155 5.12 7.36 -5.04
N SER A 156 5.43 7.77 -3.81
CA SER A 156 6.49 7.13 -3.01
C SER A 156 6.00 5.84 -2.35
N ARG A 157 6.90 4.88 -2.14
CA ARG A 157 6.69 3.72 -1.28
C ARG A 157 7.25 4.03 0.09
N VAL A 158 6.44 3.82 1.12
CA VAL A 158 6.87 3.97 2.51
C VAL A 158 7.02 2.60 3.13
N ILE A 159 8.08 2.42 3.91
CA ILE A 159 8.26 1.26 4.79
C ILE A 159 8.38 1.79 6.21
N ALA A 160 7.40 1.48 7.05
CA ALA A 160 7.41 1.87 8.46
C ALA A 160 8.21 0.88 9.31
N LYS A 161 8.71 1.32 10.47
CA LYS A 161 9.50 0.46 11.38
C LYS A 161 8.76 -0.82 11.77
N HIS A 162 7.46 -0.70 11.94
CA HIS A 162 6.58 -1.77 12.38
C HIS A 162 5.80 -2.43 11.23
N ASP A 163 6.22 -2.20 9.99
CA ASP A 163 5.61 -2.83 8.82
C ASP A 163 6.05 -4.30 8.73
N VAL A 164 5.09 -5.22 8.75
CA VAL A 164 5.36 -6.67 8.71
C VAL A 164 5.28 -7.13 7.25
N HIS A 165 6.39 -7.69 6.74
CA HIS A 165 6.51 -8.14 5.34
C HIS A 165 6.43 -7.04 4.27
N ALA A 166 6.82 -5.81 4.59
CA ALA A 166 6.87 -4.75 3.59
C ALA A 166 7.72 -5.18 2.38
N THR A 167 7.15 -5.11 1.19
CA THR A 167 7.84 -5.54 -0.03
C THR A 167 8.31 -4.37 -0.87
N MET A 168 9.36 -4.63 -1.65
CA MET A 168 9.93 -3.75 -2.65
C MET A 168 9.99 -4.48 -4.00
N PHE A 169 9.60 -3.76 -5.04
CA PHE A 169 9.61 -4.17 -6.45
C PHE A 169 8.70 -5.35 -6.78
N HIS A 170 8.02 -5.21 -7.92
CA HIS A 170 6.98 -6.13 -8.31
C HIS A 170 7.09 -6.46 -9.80
N GLN A 171 7.92 -7.45 -10.14
CA GLN A 171 7.82 -8.26 -11.37
C GLN A 171 8.94 -9.32 -11.43
N PRO A 172 8.62 -10.58 -11.78
CA PRO A 172 9.64 -11.61 -12.00
C PRO A 172 10.57 -11.18 -13.12
N PRO A 173 11.88 -11.48 -13.01
CA PRO A 173 12.71 -11.40 -14.19
C PRO A 173 12.07 -12.28 -15.27
N LYS A 174 12.15 -11.82 -16.53
CA LYS A 174 11.65 -12.57 -17.68
C LYS A 174 12.22 -14.00 -17.62
N GLY A 175 11.34 -15.01 -17.64
CA GLY A 175 11.73 -16.42 -17.60
C GLY A 175 11.66 -17.12 -16.24
N TYR A 176 11.28 -16.42 -15.15
CA TYR A 176 11.04 -17.05 -13.85
C TYR A 176 9.57 -17.46 -13.71
N ALA A 177 9.33 -18.70 -13.26
CA ALA A 177 7.99 -19.17 -12.94
C ALA A 177 7.41 -18.37 -11.75
N LYS A 178 6.12 -18.01 -11.83
CA LYS A 178 5.39 -17.43 -10.70
C LYS A 178 5.53 -18.37 -9.50
N SER A 179 5.81 -17.83 -8.31
CA SER A 179 5.86 -18.63 -7.07
C SER A 179 4.61 -19.49 -6.93
N PRO A 180 4.72 -20.73 -6.40
CA PRO A 180 3.56 -21.55 -6.03
C PRO A 180 2.62 -20.85 -5.03
N ARG A 181 3.11 -19.83 -4.31
CA ARG A 181 2.33 -18.97 -3.41
C ARG A 181 1.70 -17.75 -4.11
N GLY A 182 1.74 -17.67 -5.44
CA GLY A 182 1.18 -16.55 -6.21
C GLY A 182 1.93 -15.23 -6.12
N GLY A 183 2.96 -15.13 -5.26
CA GLY A 183 3.66 -13.87 -4.99
C GLY A 183 4.51 -13.36 -6.16
N THR A 184 4.29 -12.09 -6.51
CA THR A 184 4.99 -11.32 -7.56
C THR A 184 5.94 -10.28 -6.95
N GLU A 185 6.38 -10.47 -5.71
CA GLU A 185 7.24 -9.55 -4.95
C GLU A 185 8.64 -10.13 -4.75
N TYR A 186 9.68 -9.29 -4.77
CA TYR A 186 11.09 -9.71 -4.92
C TYR A 186 11.97 -9.51 -3.71
N ASP A 187 11.75 -8.45 -2.94
CA ASP A 187 12.53 -8.11 -1.77
C ASP A 187 11.58 -7.74 -0.63
N GLU A 188 11.50 -8.57 0.40
CA GLU A 188 10.97 -8.14 1.69
C GLU A 188 12.01 -7.25 2.36
N VAL A 189 11.58 -6.10 2.88
CA VAL A 189 12.45 -5.09 3.47
C VAL A 189 11.86 -4.65 4.79
N SER A 190 12.68 -4.69 5.85
CA SER A 190 12.27 -4.22 7.18
C SER A 190 13.31 -3.26 7.74
N ILE A 191 12.86 -2.27 8.49
CA ILE A 191 13.78 -1.41 9.24
C ILE A 191 14.20 -2.15 10.51
N LEU A 192 15.49 -2.42 10.67
CA LEU A 192 16.05 -2.96 11.90
C LEU A 192 16.24 -1.85 12.93
N GLU A 193 16.86 -0.76 12.48
CA GLU A 193 17.44 0.23 13.37
C GLU A 193 17.53 1.58 12.66
N PHE A 194 17.14 2.64 13.36
CA PHE A 194 17.53 4.00 12.98
C PHE A 194 18.91 4.23 13.58
N ALA A 195 19.90 4.50 12.75
CA ALA A 195 21.24 4.74 13.25
C ALA A 195 21.28 6.07 14.04
N ASP A 196 22.32 6.27 14.84
CA ASP A 196 22.53 7.52 15.61
C ASP A 196 22.52 8.79 14.75
N ASN A 197 22.75 8.65 13.45
CA ASN A 197 22.55 9.73 12.48
C ASN A 197 21.09 9.70 11.97
N PRO A 198 20.32 10.78 12.13
CA PRO A 198 18.89 10.82 11.80
C PRO A 198 18.58 10.63 10.30
N LYS A 199 19.60 10.62 9.45
CA LYS A 199 19.50 10.37 8.01
C LYS A 199 19.98 8.99 7.60
N ARG A 200 20.16 8.06 8.55
CA ARG A 200 20.67 6.71 8.29
C ARG A 200 19.76 5.66 8.91
N VAL A 201 19.46 4.64 8.14
CA VAL A 201 18.66 3.50 8.59
C VAL A 201 19.30 2.20 8.16
N LYS A 202 19.28 1.22 9.06
CA LYS A 202 19.74 -0.14 8.82
C LYS A 202 18.53 -0.98 8.41
N LEU A 203 18.57 -1.48 7.18
CA LEU A 203 17.54 -2.31 6.58
C LEU A 203 17.96 -3.77 6.65
N LEU A 204 16.99 -4.62 6.99
CA LEU A 204 17.00 -6.04 6.65
C LEU A 204 16.38 -6.19 5.28
N ARG A 205 17.04 -6.93 4.40
CA ARG A 205 16.53 -7.34 3.11
C ARG A 205 16.47 -8.85 3.07
N TYR A 206 15.33 -9.38 2.64
CA TYR A 206 15.13 -10.79 2.40
C TYR A 206 14.67 -11.00 0.95
N PRO A 207 15.60 -11.37 0.03
CA PRO A 207 15.26 -11.66 -1.35
C PRO A 207 14.44 -12.95 -1.45
N THR A 208 13.27 -12.88 -2.06
CA THR A 208 12.37 -14.03 -2.27
C THR A 208 12.66 -14.77 -3.58
N TYR A 209 13.45 -14.15 -4.47
CA TYR A 209 13.86 -14.67 -5.78
C TYR A 209 15.32 -14.30 -6.14
N GLY A 210 15.83 -14.89 -7.23
CA GLY A 210 17.16 -14.62 -7.77
C GLY A 210 18.27 -15.44 -7.09
N PRO A 211 19.55 -15.17 -7.43
CA PRO A 211 20.69 -15.97 -6.95
C PRO A 211 20.92 -15.86 -5.43
N ASN A 212 20.41 -14.81 -4.79
CA ASN A 212 20.52 -14.60 -3.34
C ASN A 212 19.23 -14.96 -2.60
N LYS A 213 18.33 -15.74 -3.22
CA LYS A 213 17.06 -16.13 -2.61
C LYS A 213 17.27 -16.76 -1.24
N GLY A 214 16.49 -16.30 -0.25
CA GLY A 214 16.50 -16.84 1.11
C GLY A 214 17.70 -16.40 1.95
N VAL A 215 18.63 -15.62 1.38
CA VAL A 215 19.80 -15.11 2.10
C VAL A 215 19.50 -13.71 2.61
N THR A 216 19.32 -13.60 3.91
CA THR A 216 19.11 -12.32 4.59
C THR A 216 20.34 -11.42 4.46
N GLN A 217 20.11 -10.17 4.06
CA GLN A 217 21.14 -9.15 3.88
C GLN A 217 20.85 -7.96 4.78
N THR A 218 21.88 -7.42 5.42
CA THR A 218 21.77 -6.16 6.16
C THR A 218 22.44 -5.05 5.37
N LYS A 219 21.77 -3.92 5.22
CA LYS A 219 22.33 -2.75 4.53
C LYS A 219 22.02 -1.47 5.30
N VAL A 220 23.03 -0.66 5.54
CA VAL A 220 22.81 0.72 6.00
C VAL A 220 22.62 1.61 4.78
N VAL A 221 21.56 2.41 4.77
CA VAL A 221 21.27 3.38 3.72
C VAL A 221 21.06 4.76 4.33
N GLN A 222 21.25 5.79 3.52
CA GLN A 222 20.98 7.19 3.86
C GLN A 222 20.15 7.90 2.80
N GLU A 223 19.60 9.06 3.13
CA GLU A 223 18.91 9.92 2.16
C GLU A 223 19.80 10.19 0.93
N GLY A 224 19.23 10.05 -0.26
CA GLY A 224 19.92 10.15 -1.55
C GLY A 224 20.50 8.83 -2.08
N ASP A 225 20.68 7.82 -1.23
CA ASP A 225 21.20 6.52 -1.67
C ASP A 225 20.25 5.84 -2.66
N ILE A 226 20.83 5.03 -3.55
CA ILE A 226 20.07 4.14 -4.41
C ILE A 226 19.98 2.75 -3.77
N TYR A 227 18.76 2.36 -3.39
CA TYR A 227 18.42 0.99 -3.06
C TYR A 227 18.23 0.19 -4.34
N ARG A 228 19.10 -0.80 -4.57
CA ARG A 228 19.09 -1.66 -5.76
C ARG A 228 18.52 -3.01 -5.38
N GLY A 229 17.32 -3.29 -5.88
CA GLY A 229 16.75 -4.63 -5.87
C GLY A 229 17.21 -5.43 -7.09
N VAL A 230 16.66 -6.63 -7.25
CA VAL A 230 17.00 -7.50 -8.38
C VAL A 230 16.55 -6.90 -9.74
N ASN A 231 15.37 -6.26 -9.78
CA ASN A 231 14.75 -5.76 -11.03
C ASN A 231 14.39 -4.28 -10.97
N GLY A 232 14.94 -3.55 -10.01
CA GLY A 232 14.54 -2.17 -9.79
C GLY A 232 15.54 -1.41 -8.97
N SER A 233 15.46 -0.09 -9.09
CA SER A 233 16.19 0.82 -8.23
C SER A 233 15.22 1.86 -7.71
N ALA A 234 15.30 2.12 -6.41
CA ALA A 234 14.55 3.18 -5.77
C ALA A 234 15.55 4.08 -5.05
N ARG A 235 15.32 5.39 -5.09
CA ARG A 235 16.12 6.33 -4.30
C ARG A 235 15.50 6.45 -2.93
N VAL A 236 16.33 6.42 -1.89
CA VAL A 236 15.94 6.80 -0.54
C VAL A 236 15.69 8.30 -0.55
N ARG A 237 14.43 8.69 -0.57
CA ARG A 237 14.05 10.10 -0.66
C ARG A 237 14.18 10.78 0.70
N LYS A 238 13.72 10.10 1.75
CA LYS A 238 13.57 10.67 3.08
C LYS A 238 13.59 9.59 4.13
N ILE A 239 14.18 9.90 5.29
CA ILE A 239 14.11 9.06 6.48
C ILE A 239 13.45 9.88 7.60
N VAL A 240 12.39 9.33 8.16
CA VAL A 240 11.70 9.91 9.31
C VAL A 240 12.03 9.05 10.52
N VAL A 241 12.75 9.64 11.48
CA VAL A 241 13.09 8.96 12.72
C VAL A 241 11.90 8.90 13.70
N PRO A 242 11.85 7.88 14.57
CA PRO A 242 10.84 7.81 15.61
C PRO A 242 10.91 9.02 16.54
N GLN A 243 9.76 9.62 16.84
CA GLN A 243 9.65 10.79 17.71
C GLN A 243 8.21 11.01 18.15
N THR A 244 8.02 11.66 19.30
CA THR A 244 6.70 12.16 19.72
C THR A 244 6.64 13.65 19.43
N ILE A 245 5.57 14.08 18.75
CA ILE A 245 5.36 15.49 18.41
C ILE A 245 4.09 15.96 19.09
N GLU A 246 4.21 17.03 19.87
CA GLU A 246 3.09 17.63 20.59
C GLU A 246 1.96 18.01 19.62
N GLY A 247 0.72 17.69 19.98
CA GLY A 247 -0.46 17.94 19.15
C GLY A 247 -0.64 16.99 17.95
N ILE A 248 0.43 16.33 17.49
CA ILE A 248 0.41 15.42 16.33
C ILE A 248 0.27 13.96 16.77
N GLY A 249 1.12 13.49 17.68
CA GLY A 249 1.13 12.09 18.14
C GLY A 249 2.51 11.45 18.07
N ARG A 250 2.54 10.11 18.18
CA ARG A 250 3.77 9.32 18.17
C ARG A 250 4.08 8.81 16.78
N VAL A 251 5.22 9.21 16.24
CA VAL A 251 5.74 8.75 14.95
C VAL A 251 6.67 7.56 15.22
N GLY A 252 6.32 6.38 14.72
CA GLY A 252 7.15 5.16 14.84
C GLY A 252 8.36 5.11 13.92
N GLY A 253 8.46 6.09 13.01
CA GLY A 253 9.52 6.22 12.02
C GLY A 253 9.32 5.35 10.78
N TRP A 254 9.83 5.85 9.65
CA TRP A 254 9.74 5.19 8.35
C TRP A 254 10.83 5.66 7.39
N ILE A 255 10.97 4.92 6.29
CA ILE A 255 11.77 5.30 5.13
C ILE A 255 10.86 5.48 3.92
N GLU A 256 11.11 6.54 3.14
CA GLU A 256 10.42 6.84 1.89
C GLU A 256 11.32 6.53 0.70
N PHE A 257 10.81 5.74 -0.23
CA PHE A 257 11.46 5.39 -1.49
C PHE A 257 10.73 6.02 -2.66
N GLU A 258 11.48 6.62 -3.59
CA GLU A 258 10.94 7.08 -4.86
C GLU A 258 11.48 6.24 -6.03
N PRO A 259 10.68 6.00 -7.09
CA PRO A 259 11.15 5.30 -8.27
C PRO A 259 12.33 6.05 -8.93
N VAL A 260 13.40 5.32 -9.25
CA VAL A 260 14.41 5.84 -10.17
C VAL A 260 13.93 5.53 -11.57
N LYS A 261 13.58 6.54 -12.36
CA LYS A 261 13.27 6.33 -13.78
C LYS A 261 14.44 5.57 -14.43
N PRO A 262 14.20 4.47 -15.17
CA PRO A 262 15.26 3.88 -15.97
C PRO A 262 15.82 4.96 -16.88
N ALA A 263 17.15 5.03 -17.02
CA ALA A 263 17.76 5.92 -17.99
C ALA A 263 17.13 5.57 -19.35
N THR A 264 16.41 6.53 -19.93
CA THR A 264 15.90 6.42 -21.30
C THR A 264 17.11 6.26 -22.23
N GLY A 265 17.46 5.03 -22.60
CA GLY A 265 18.60 4.78 -23.49
C GLY A 265 19.28 3.41 -23.46
N ALA A 266 18.60 2.33 -23.08
CA ALA A 266 19.11 0.98 -23.36
C ALA A 266 18.00 0.14 -23.99
N GLU A 267 17.88 0.27 -25.32
CA GLU A 267 17.29 -0.75 -26.20
C GLU A 267 18.23 -1.96 -26.30
#